data_AF-A0A2D7G9P7-F1
#
_entry.id   AF-A0A2D7G9P7-F1
#
_cell.length_a   1.000
_cell.length_b   1.000
_cell.length_c   1.000
_cell.angle_alpha   90.00
_cell.angle_beta   90.00
_cell.angle_gamma   90.00
#
_symmetry.space_group_name_H-M   'P 1'
#
loop_
_entity.id
_entity.type
_entity.pdbx_description
1 polymer ?
#
loop_
_entity_poly.entity_id
_entity_poly.type
_entity_poly.pdbx_seq_one_letter_code
_entity_poly.pdbx_strand_id
1 'polypeptide(L)' 'MVSRVIPVDPFDLVIFGGTGDLAKSKILPGLFRRFVSGQMPPNAHVFGAARS' A
#
# COMPACT_ATOMS: atom_id res chain seq x y z
N MET A 1 -16.45 13.79 -13.86
CA MET A 1 -16.19 13.11 -12.56
C MET A 1 -14.88 13.68 -12.01
N VAL A 2 -14.85 14.19 -10.78
CA VAL A 2 -13.61 14.72 -10.17
C VAL A 2 -13.09 13.70 -9.17
N SER A 3 -11.79 13.38 -9.24
CA SER A 3 -11.15 12.49 -8.26
C SER A 3 -10.97 13.23 -6.94
N ARG A 4 -11.40 12.60 -5.84
CA ARG A 4 -11.18 13.10 -4.47
C ARG A 4 -10.43 12.05 -3.67
N VAL A 5 -9.55 12.48 -2.77
CA VAL A 5 -8.90 11.58 -1.81
C VAL A 5 -9.91 11.29 -0.70
N ILE A 6 -10.14 10.01 -0.42
CA ILE A 6 -11.01 9.58 0.68
C ILE A 6 -10.09 9.32 1.88
N PRO A 7 -10.28 10.00 3.02
CA PRO A 7 -9.53 9.69 4.22
C PRO A 7 -9.89 8.27 4.69
N VAL A 8 -8.89 7.55 5.18
CA VAL A 8 -9.05 6.21 5.76
C VAL A 8 -8.48 6.23 7.17
N ASP A 9 -9.06 5.42 8.04
CA ASP A 9 -8.51 5.19 9.39
C ASP A 9 -7.14 4.50 9.29
N PRO A 10 -6.28 4.60 10.33
CA PRO A 10 -5.06 3.81 10.41
C PRO A 10 -5.33 2.33 10.18
N PHE A 11 -4.42 1.65 9.48
CA PHE A 11 -4.61 0.25 9.08
C PHE A 11 -3.30 -0.52 9.05
N ASP A 12 -3.44 -1.83 9.21
CA ASP A 12 -2.42 -2.82 8.91
C ASP A 12 -2.77 -3.55 7.61
N LEU A 13 -1.95 -3.37 6.57
CA LEU A 13 -2.12 -4.05 5.29
C LEU A 13 -1.14 -5.21 5.17
N VAL A 14 -1.65 -6.44 5.07
CA VAL A 14 -0.83 -7.63 4.82
C VAL A 14 -0.92 -8.05 3.36
N ILE A 15 0.22 -8.04 2.66
CA ILE A 15 0.36 -8.52 1.29
C ILE A 15 0.83 -9.98 1.33
N PHE A 16 -0.11 -10.91 1.20
CA PHE A 16 0.21 -12.32 0.98
C PHE A 16 0.81 -12.52 -0.41
N GLY A 17 1.94 -13.20 -0.48
CA GLY A 17 2.74 -13.27 -1.69
C GLY A 17 3.54 -11.98 -1.93
N GLY A 18 3.99 -11.30 -0.86
CA GLY A 18 4.73 -10.04 -0.94
C GLY A 18 6.03 -10.09 -1.78
N THR A 19 6.56 -11.28 -2.07
CA THR A 19 7.72 -11.49 -2.95
C THR A 19 7.36 -11.72 -4.42
N GLY A 20 6.07 -11.89 -4.73
CA GLY A 20 5.55 -12.18 -6.07
C GLY A 20 5.63 -10.99 -7.03
N ASP A 21 5.46 -11.29 -8.33
CA ASP A 21 5.58 -10.28 -9.39
C ASP A 21 4.61 -9.11 -9.18
N LEU A 22 3.32 -9.40 -8.95
CA LEU A 22 2.31 -8.35 -8.76
C LEU A 22 2.61 -7.42 -7.58
N ALA A 23 3.16 -7.98 -6.49
CA ALA A 23 3.55 -7.19 -5.32
C ALA A 23 4.61 -6.15 -5.70
N LYS A 24 5.64 -6.57 -6.47
CA LYS A 24 6.76 -5.72 -6.89
C LYS A 24 6.41 -4.79 -8.05
N SER A 25 5.64 -5.26 -9.02
CA SER A 25 5.38 -4.54 -10.27
C SER A 25 4.22 -3.56 -10.16
N LYS A 26 3.29 -3.76 -9.21
CA LYS A 26 2.09 -2.91 -9.06
C LYS A 26 1.78 -2.47 -7.65
N ILE A 27 1.68 -3.39 -6.68
CA ILE A 27 1.15 -3.07 -5.35
C ILE A 27 2.09 -2.13 -4.60
N LEU A 28 3.37 -2.53 -4.43
CA LEU A 28 4.35 -1.73 -3.70
C LEU A 28 4.64 -0.38 -4.39
N PRO A 29 4.84 -0.30 -5.72
CA PRO A 29 4.98 0.99 -6.40
C PRO A 29 3.74 1.88 -6.26
N GLY A 30 2.54 1.29 -6.30
CA GLY A 30 1.28 2.01 -6.10
C GLY A 30 1.18 2.59 -4.69
N LEU A 31 1.46 1.80 -3.66
CA LEU A 31 1.48 2.23 -2.27
C LEU A 31 2.56 3.30 -2.02
N PHE A 32 3.76 3.12 -2.56
CA PHE A 32 4.83 4.10 -2.46
C PHE A 32 4.43 5.45 -3.06
N ARG A 33 3.74 5.45 -4.21
CA ARG A 33 3.21 6.68 -4.80
C ARG A 33 2.18 7.36 -3.90
N ARG A 34 1.32 6.59 -3.21
CA ARG A 34 0.36 7.13 -2.22
C ARG A 34 1.08 7.73 -1.01
N PHE A 35 2.10 7.04 -0.51
CA PHE A 35 2.97 7.53 0.58
C PHE A 35 3.62 8.87 0.23
N VAL A 36 4.30 8.97 -0.91
CA VAL A 36 4.94 10.21 -1.37
C VAL A 36 3.93 11.35 -1.57
N SER A 37 2.71 11.03 -1.97
CA SER A 37 1.63 12.03 -2.12
C SER A 37 0.95 12.44 -0.81
N GLY A 38 1.39 11.93 0.36
CA GLY A 38 0.79 12.22 1.66
C GLY A 38 -0.62 11.64 1.83
N GLN A 39 -0.98 10.63 1.04
CA GLN A 39 -2.32 10.01 1.03
C GLN A 39 -2.40 8.76 1.91
N MET A 40 -1.42 8.53 2.78
CA MET A 40 -1.41 7.44 3.74
C MET A 40 -1.44 8.01 5.16
N PRO A 41 -2.25 7.44 6.06
CA PRO A 41 -2.19 7.78 7.48
C PRO A 41 -0.75 7.59 8.02
N PRO A 42 -0.31 8.41 8.99
CA PRO A 42 1.03 8.30 9.58
C PRO A 42 1.26 6.96 10.29
N ASN A 43 0.18 6.35 10.80
CA ASN A 43 0.20 5.06 11.49
C ASN A 43 -0.29 3.90 10.59
N ALA A 44 -0.14 4.03 9.28
CA ALA A 44 -0.41 2.93 8.37
C ALA A 44 0.81 2.01 8.27
N HIS A 45 0.60 0.71 8.39
CA HIS A 45 1.65 -0.30 8.27
C HIS A 45 1.38 -1.23 7.08
N VAL A 46 2.45 -1.63 6.39
CA VAL A 46 2.39 -2.56 5.25
C VAL A 46 3.36 -3.70 5.50
N PHE A 47 2.84 -4.92 5.58
CA PHE A 47 3.58 -6.15 5.85
C PHE A 47 3.57 -7.04 4.61
N GLY A 48 4.74 -7.55 4.22
CA GLY A 48 4.86 -8.61 3.22
C GLY A 48 4.92 -9.97 3.88
N ALA A 49 4.02 -10.89 3.51
CA ALA A 49 4.05 -12.27 3.97
C ALA A 49 4.32 -13.20 2.78
N ALA A 50 5.41 -13.95 2.81
CA ALA A 50 5.78 -14.91 1.78
C ALA A 50 6.52 -16.11 2.39
N ARG A 51 6.64 -17.18 1.61
CA ARG A 51 7.38 -18.41 2.00
C ARG A 51 8.87 -18.35 1.65
N SER A 52 9.30 -17.27 0.99
CA SER A 52 10.59 -17.10 0.34
C SER A 52 11.49 -16.20 1.15
#